data_AF-A0A068TQW0-F1
#
_entry.id   AF-A0A068TQW0-F1
#
_cell.length_a   1.000
_cell.length_b   1.000
_cell.length_c   1.000
_cell.angle_alpha   90.00
_cell.angle_beta   90.00
_cell.angle_gamma   90.00
#
_symmetry.space_group_name_H-M   'P 1'
#
loop_
_entity.id
_entity.type
_entity.pdbx_description
1 polymer ?
#
loop_
_entity_poly.entity_id
_entity_poly.type
_entity_poly.pdbx_seq_one_letter_code
_entity_poly.pdbx_strand_id
1 'polypeptide(L)'
;MDDAMESGNLGPYQDRPRIFPNMRTKPYTPLIFRVIKRINVRILFVLLLLGLGAIFYIGASTSPIIVFVFSVCIISFVLSMYLTKWVLAKDEGPPEMVQISDAIRDGAEGFFRTQYGTISKMAVLLAVIILSIYMFRSTTPQQESSGLGRSMSAYVTVVSFLLGALCSGIAGYVGMWVSVRANVRVSSAARRSAREALQIAVRAGGFSAMVVVGLAVIGVAVLYSTLYVWLEVDSPGSMKVTDLPLLLVGYGFGASFVALFAQLGGGIYTKAADVGADLVGKVEQGIPEDDPRNPAVIADLVGDNVGDCAARGADLFESIAAEIISAMILGGTMAQRCKIEGM
;
A
#
# COMPACT_ATOMS: atom_id res chain seq x y z
N MET A 1 39.62 -2.93 14.27
CA MET A 1 39.44 -3.79 13.08
C MET A 1 39.77 -2.94 11.86
N ASP A 2 40.90 -2.22 11.93
CA ASP A 2 41.04 -0.94 11.21
C ASP A 2 42.33 -0.80 10.38
N ASP A 3 43.33 -1.67 10.53
CA ASP A 3 44.58 -1.52 9.75
C ASP A 3 44.58 -2.26 8.39
N ALA A 4 43.64 -3.18 8.16
CA ALA A 4 43.59 -3.98 6.92
C ALA A 4 42.77 -3.32 5.80
N MET A 5 41.94 -2.32 6.12
CA MET A 5 41.11 -1.62 5.14
C MET A 5 41.89 -0.53 4.39
N GLU A 6 42.92 0.06 5.00
CA GLU A 6 43.74 1.10 4.37
C GLU A 6 44.80 0.57 3.40
N SER A 7 45.19 -0.71 3.51
CA SER A 7 46.34 -1.25 2.75
C SER A 7 45.99 -1.91 1.41
N GLY A 8 44.73 -1.93 0.98
CA GLY A 8 44.29 -2.48 -0.31
C GLY A 8 44.62 -3.96 -0.54
N ASN A 9 45.05 -4.68 0.49
CA ASN A 9 45.58 -6.04 0.38
C ASN A 9 44.61 -7.01 1.06
N LEU A 10 43.43 -7.18 0.45
CA LEU A 10 42.52 -8.25 0.81
C LEU A 10 43.14 -9.56 0.30
N GLY A 11 43.84 -10.28 1.17
CA GLY A 11 44.44 -11.59 0.85
C GLY A 11 43.42 -12.58 0.27
N PRO A 12 43.87 -13.71 -0.32
CA PRO A 12 42.99 -14.70 -0.93
C PRO A 12 41.93 -15.17 0.06
N TYR A 13 40.67 -15.14 -0.39
CA TYR A 13 39.46 -15.36 0.40
C TYR A 13 39.52 -16.71 1.14
N GLN A 14 39.38 -16.68 2.47
CA GLN A 14 39.08 -17.90 3.23
C GLN A 14 37.63 -18.30 2.94
N ASP A 15 37.42 -19.53 2.43
CA ASP A 15 36.14 -20.24 2.28
C ASP A 15 35.45 -20.50 3.63
N ARG A 16 35.22 -19.46 4.42
CA ARG A 16 34.31 -19.55 5.56
C ARG A 16 32.92 -19.22 5.05
N PRO A 17 31.94 -20.14 5.10
CA PRO A 17 30.56 -19.76 4.89
C PRO A 17 30.24 -18.66 5.91
N ARG A 18 29.96 -17.44 5.43
CA ARG A 18 29.43 -16.38 6.27
C ARG A 18 27.99 -16.75 6.57
N ILE A 19 27.81 -17.62 7.55
CA ILE A 19 26.50 -17.94 8.11
C ILE A 19 25.99 -16.62 8.68
N PHE A 20 24.86 -16.11 8.18
CA PHE A 20 24.15 -15.03 8.85
C PHE A 20 23.95 -15.50 10.31
N PRO A 21 24.51 -14.81 11.32
CA PRO A 21 24.36 -15.25 12.70
C PRO A 21 22.88 -15.42 12.95
N ASN A 22 22.43 -16.61 13.39
CA ASN A 22 21.02 -17.00 13.56
C ASN A 22 20.16 -15.77 13.95
N MET A 23 19.60 -15.10 12.93
CA MET A 23 18.80 -13.90 13.13
C MET A 23 17.41 -14.39 13.54
N ARG A 24 17.32 -14.95 14.74
CA ARG A 24 16.03 -15.12 15.42
C ARG A 24 15.60 -13.76 15.94
N THR A 25 15.34 -12.83 15.05
CA THR A 25 14.52 -11.67 15.39
C THR A 25 13.12 -12.24 15.67
N LYS A 26 12.57 -11.94 16.86
CA LYS A 26 11.16 -12.25 17.10
C LYS A 26 10.38 -11.48 16.04
N PRO A 27 9.51 -12.12 15.22
CA PRO A 27 8.76 -11.42 14.19
C PRO A 27 8.02 -10.26 14.86
N TYR A 28 8.38 -9.04 14.48
CA TYR A 28 7.77 -7.85 15.05
C TYR A 28 6.31 -7.84 14.61
N THR A 29 5.42 -8.27 15.49
CA THR A 29 3.98 -8.21 15.24
C THR A 29 3.49 -6.83 15.68
N PRO A 30 2.96 -6.01 14.76
CA PRO A 30 2.33 -4.73 15.12
C PRO A 30 1.30 -4.95 16.23
N LEU A 31 1.09 -3.95 17.09
CA LEU A 31 0.14 -4.04 18.21
C LEU A 31 -1.24 -4.53 17.74
N ILE A 32 -1.71 -4.02 16.59
CA ILE A 32 -2.97 -4.41 15.94
C ILE A 32 -3.00 -5.91 15.61
N PHE A 33 -1.95 -6.46 15.01
CA PHE A 33 -1.87 -7.89 14.71
C PHE A 33 -1.77 -8.75 15.98
N ARG A 34 -1.11 -8.26 17.03
CA ARG A 34 -1.08 -8.93 18.34
C ARG A 34 -2.46 -8.98 18.99
N VAL A 35 -3.24 -7.91 18.87
CA VAL A 35 -4.63 -7.84 19.35
C VAL A 35 -5.53 -8.73 18.52
N ILE A 36 -5.47 -8.66 17.19
CA ILE A 36 -6.27 -9.50 16.28
C ILE A 36 -5.98 -10.99 16.52
N LYS A 37 -4.72 -11.37 16.73
CA LYS A 37 -4.33 -12.77 16.98
C LYS A 37 -4.78 -13.28 18.35
N ARG A 38 -5.14 -12.39 19.29
CA ARG A 38 -5.79 -12.75 20.57
C ARG A 38 -7.30 -12.91 20.44
N ILE A 39 -7.91 -12.33 19.41
CA ILE A 39 -9.34 -12.47 19.14
C ILE A 39 -9.58 -13.87 18.57
N ASN A 40 -10.62 -14.56 19.06
CA ASN A 40 -11.01 -15.86 18.54
C ASN A 40 -11.34 -15.76 17.04
N VAL A 41 -10.80 -16.67 16.22
CA VAL A 41 -11.02 -16.70 14.75
C VAL A 41 -12.51 -16.68 14.40
N ARG A 42 -13.37 -17.31 15.21
CA ARG A 42 -14.83 -17.26 15.02
C ARG A 42 -15.42 -15.87 15.24
N ILE A 43 -14.92 -15.13 16.23
CA ILE A 43 -15.34 -13.75 16.51
C ILE A 43 -14.87 -12.83 15.39
N LEU A 44 -13.62 -13.00 14.94
CA LEU A 44 -13.09 -12.23 13.80
C LEU A 44 -13.91 -12.47 12.53
N PHE A 45 -14.30 -13.72 12.27
CA PHE A 45 -15.15 -14.08 11.13
C PHE A 45 -16.54 -13.44 11.22
N VAL A 46 -17.16 -13.44 12.39
CA VAL A 46 -18.46 -12.75 12.59
C VAL A 46 -18.33 -11.25 12.40
N LEU A 47 -17.28 -10.62 12.96
CA LEU A 47 -17.03 -9.18 12.76
C LEU A 47 -16.81 -8.83 11.28
N LEU A 48 -16.10 -9.68 10.55
CA LEU A 48 -15.91 -9.50 9.11
C LEU A 48 -17.24 -9.59 8.35
N LEU A 49 -18.09 -10.58 8.67
CA LEU A 49 -19.41 -10.72 8.07
C LEU A 49 -20.33 -9.53 8.39
N LEU A 50 -20.31 -9.05 9.63
CA LEU A 50 -21.06 -7.86 10.03
C LEU A 50 -20.56 -6.60 9.31
N GLY A 51 -19.24 -6.43 9.19
CA GLY A 51 -18.64 -5.33 8.43
C GLY A 51 -19.01 -5.37 6.95
N LEU A 52 -18.92 -6.54 6.32
CA LEU A 52 -19.36 -6.73 4.93
C LEU A 52 -20.87 -6.49 4.78
N GLY A 53 -21.68 -6.98 5.71
CA GLY A 53 -23.13 -6.75 5.74
C GLY A 53 -23.46 -5.26 5.85
N ALA A 54 -22.75 -4.52 6.70
CA ALA A 54 -22.92 -3.07 6.82
C ALA A 54 -22.51 -2.34 5.53
N ILE A 55 -21.40 -2.71 4.91
CA ILE A 55 -20.96 -2.14 3.62
C ILE A 55 -22.01 -2.38 2.53
N PHE A 56 -22.54 -3.60 2.43
CA PHE A 56 -23.59 -3.93 1.45
C PHE A 56 -24.91 -3.22 1.76
N TYR A 57 -25.27 -3.07 3.03
CA TYR A 57 -26.46 -2.33 3.43
C TYR A 57 -26.36 -0.85 3.05
N ILE A 58 -25.22 -0.22 3.34
CA ILE A 58 -24.94 1.17 2.96
C ILE A 58 -24.95 1.29 1.42
N GLY A 59 -24.29 0.36 0.71
CA GLY A 59 -24.29 0.36 -0.75
C GLY A 59 -25.67 0.21 -1.37
N ALA A 60 -26.50 -0.68 -0.83
CA ALA A 60 -27.89 -0.86 -1.26
C ALA A 60 -28.76 0.36 -0.98
N SER A 61 -28.45 1.10 0.09
CA SER A 61 -29.11 2.36 0.43
C SER A 61 -28.68 3.52 -0.48
N THR A 62 -27.54 3.41 -1.18
CA THR A 62 -27.05 4.40 -2.14
C THR A 62 -27.51 4.11 -3.56
N SER A 63 -27.17 2.95 -4.13
CA SER A 63 -27.51 2.60 -5.51
C SER A 63 -27.23 1.12 -5.81
N PRO A 64 -28.04 0.46 -6.67
CA PRO A 64 -27.74 -0.89 -7.18
C PRO A 64 -26.36 -1.01 -7.84
N ILE A 65 -25.85 0.08 -8.45
CA ILE A 65 -24.54 0.09 -9.11
C ILE A 65 -23.42 -0.08 -8.08
N ILE A 66 -23.53 0.54 -6.91
CA ILE A 66 -22.54 0.41 -5.83
C ILE A 66 -22.50 -1.02 -5.30
N VAL A 67 -23.66 -1.68 -5.16
CA VAL A 67 -23.73 -3.09 -4.75
C VAL A 67 -23.02 -3.99 -5.77
N PHE A 68 -23.18 -3.71 -7.06
CA PHE A 68 -22.44 -4.40 -8.12
C PHE A 68 -20.93 -4.18 -7.97
N VAL A 69 -20.48 -2.93 -7.76
CA VAL A 69 -19.06 -2.59 -7.54
C VAL A 69 -18.49 -3.36 -6.33
N PHE A 70 -19.19 -3.38 -5.20
CA PHE A 70 -18.76 -4.13 -4.02
C PHE A 70 -18.67 -5.63 -4.29
N SER A 71 -19.62 -6.19 -5.04
CA SER A 71 -19.61 -7.61 -5.41
C SER A 71 -18.38 -7.95 -6.25
N VAL A 72 -18.04 -7.11 -7.24
CA VAL A 72 -16.83 -7.28 -8.06
C VAL A 72 -15.55 -7.15 -7.21
N CYS A 73 -15.50 -6.19 -6.28
CA CYS A 73 -14.36 -6.03 -5.38
C CYS A 73 -14.16 -7.26 -4.48
N ILE A 74 -15.24 -7.84 -3.95
CA ILE A 74 -15.16 -9.08 -3.17
C ILE A 74 -14.62 -10.23 -4.02
N ILE A 75 -15.12 -10.41 -5.25
CA ILE A 75 -14.64 -11.44 -6.16
C ILE A 75 -13.14 -11.25 -6.43
N SER A 76 -12.71 -10.00 -6.65
CA SER A 76 -11.29 -9.65 -6.83
C SER A 76 -10.45 -10.07 -5.62
N PHE A 77 -10.89 -9.75 -4.39
CA PHE A 77 -10.18 -10.15 -3.17
C PHE A 77 -10.17 -11.67 -2.95
N VAL A 78 -11.25 -12.38 -3.31
CA VAL A 78 -11.29 -13.84 -3.25
C VAL A 78 -10.29 -14.46 -4.21
N LEU A 79 -10.22 -13.96 -5.45
CA LEU A 79 -9.24 -14.41 -6.43
C LEU A 79 -7.81 -14.08 -5.99
N SER A 80 -7.59 -12.90 -5.41
CA SER A 80 -6.29 -12.51 -4.90
C SER A 80 -5.83 -13.45 -3.77
N MET A 81 -6.71 -13.77 -2.81
CA MET A 81 -6.42 -14.75 -1.76
C MET A 81 -6.10 -16.15 -2.33
N TYR A 82 -6.80 -16.58 -3.38
CA TYR A 82 -6.49 -17.82 -4.07
C TYR A 82 -5.09 -17.80 -4.68
N LEU A 83 -4.73 -16.71 -5.38
CA LEU A 83 -3.39 -16.54 -5.96
C LEU A 83 -2.30 -16.55 -4.89
N THR A 84 -2.47 -15.82 -3.79
CA THR A 84 -1.50 -15.83 -2.68
C THR A 84 -1.32 -17.22 -2.10
N LYS A 85 -2.41 -17.94 -1.81
CA LYS A 85 -2.32 -19.31 -1.29
C LYS A 85 -1.57 -20.22 -2.24
N TRP A 86 -1.84 -20.09 -3.54
CA TRP A 86 -1.14 -20.86 -4.57
C TRP A 86 0.36 -20.53 -4.63
N VAL A 87 0.72 -19.25 -4.56
CA VAL A 87 2.13 -18.80 -4.54
C VAL A 87 2.81 -19.30 -3.27
N LEU A 88 2.22 -19.10 -2.09
CA LEU A 88 2.84 -19.49 -0.81
C LEU A 88 3.00 -21.00 -0.63
N ALA A 89 2.17 -21.80 -1.30
CA ALA A 89 2.29 -23.26 -1.32
C ALA A 89 3.50 -23.76 -2.13
N LYS A 90 4.17 -22.89 -2.89
CA LYS A 90 5.40 -23.24 -3.61
C LYS A 90 6.60 -23.33 -2.67
N ASP A 91 7.50 -24.23 -3.04
CA ASP A 91 8.74 -24.52 -2.34
C ASP A 91 9.67 -23.30 -2.29
N GLU A 92 10.29 -23.07 -1.13
CA GLU A 92 11.24 -21.97 -0.90
C GLU A 92 12.68 -22.38 -1.25
N GLY A 93 12.91 -23.64 -1.62
CA GLY A 93 14.23 -24.13 -2.02
C GLY A 93 15.10 -24.57 -0.85
N PRO A 94 16.41 -24.74 -1.10
CA PRO A 94 17.37 -25.18 -0.10
C PRO A 94 17.51 -24.20 1.08
N PRO A 95 17.98 -24.65 2.26
CA PRO A 95 18.14 -23.82 3.45
C PRO A 95 18.98 -22.56 3.23
N GLU A 96 19.96 -22.60 2.33
CA GLU A 96 20.82 -21.48 1.99
C GLU A 96 20.04 -20.34 1.31
N MET A 97 19.08 -20.67 0.45
CA MET A 97 18.19 -19.68 -0.17
C MET A 97 17.27 -19.04 0.85
N VAL A 98 16.76 -19.83 1.80
CA VAL A 98 15.90 -19.34 2.88
C VAL A 98 16.65 -18.36 3.79
N GLN A 99 17.91 -18.64 4.13
CA GLN A 99 18.73 -17.72 4.94
C GLN A 99 18.89 -16.34 4.30
N ILE A 100 19.14 -16.29 2.99
CA ILE A 100 19.24 -15.02 2.25
C ILE A 100 17.86 -14.33 2.20
N SER A 101 16.81 -15.10 1.91
CA SER A 101 15.44 -14.56 1.86
C SER A 101 14.99 -13.97 3.20
N ASP A 102 15.39 -14.58 4.32
CA ASP A 102 15.06 -14.08 5.65
C ASP A 102 15.82 -12.79 5.97
N ALA A 103 17.08 -12.64 5.55
CA ALA A 103 17.82 -11.39 5.69
C ALA A 103 17.17 -10.25 4.89
N ILE A 104 16.76 -10.51 3.65
CA ILE A 104 16.04 -9.54 2.81
C ILE A 104 14.69 -9.18 3.44
N ARG A 105 13.95 -10.17 3.95
CA ARG A 105 12.66 -9.95 4.61
C ARG A 105 12.80 -9.07 5.84
N ASP A 106 13.77 -9.37 6.71
CA ASP A 106 14.03 -8.59 7.93
C ASP A 106 14.44 -7.15 7.59
N GLY A 107 15.29 -6.96 6.58
CA GLY A 107 15.67 -5.63 6.09
C GLY A 107 14.49 -4.83 5.55
N ALA A 108 13.66 -5.45 4.70
CA ALA A 108 12.49 -4.82 4.11
C ALA A 108 11.43 -4.45 5.17
N GLU A 109 11.13 -5.36 6.10
CA GLU A 109 10.19 -5.10 7.20
C GLU A 109 10.73 -4.00 8.15
N GLY A 110 12.04 -3.98 8.42
CA GLY A 110 12.71 -2.96 9.22
C GLY A 110 12.66 -1.57 8.58
N PHE A 111 12.97 -1.48 7.30
CA PHE A 111 12.88 -0.23 6.53
C PHE A 111 11.44 0.27 6.46
N PHE A 112 10.50 -0.61 6.08
CA PHE A 112 9.08 -0.26 5.98
C PHE A 112 8.55 0.28 7.29
N ARG A 113 8.86 -0.37 8.43
CA ARG A 113 8.45 0.10 9.75
C ARG A 113 8.97 1.50 10.07
N THR A 114 10.20 1.80 9.69
CA THR A 114 10.84 3.10 9.94
C THR A 114 10.22 4.20 9.07
N GLN A 115 10.11 3.93 7.76
CA GLN A 115 9.54 4.86 6.79
C GLN A 115 8.06 5.13 7.09
N TYR A 116 7.23 4.08 7.15
CA TYR A 116 5.79 4.24 7.43
C TYR A 116 5.50 4.74 8.84
N GLY A 117 6.36 4.46 9.81
CA GLY A 117 6.27 5.06 11.14
C GLY A 117 6.46 6.58 11.11
N THR A 118 7.33 7.07 10.23
CA THR A 118 7.56 8.51 10.03
C THR A 118 6.42 9.13 9.22
N ILE A 119 6.02 8.50 8.11
CA ILE A 119 4.88 8.93 7.29
C ILE A 119 3.62 9.06 8.15
N SER A 120 3.34 8.09 9.01
CA SER A 120 2.16 8.12 9.90
C SER A 120 2.17 9.33 10.84
N LYS A 121 3.33 9.67 11.42
CA LYS A 121 3.47 10.86 12.29
C LYS A 121 3.23 12.14 11.49
N MET A 122 3.80 12.23 10.29
CA MET A 122 3.63 13.39 9.42
C MET A 122 2.19 13.51 8.90
N ALA A 123 1.52 12.39 8.62
CA ALA A 123 0.11 12.36 8.23
C ALA A 123 -0.78 12.89 9.37
N VAL A 124 -0.55 12.48 10.62
CA VAL A 124 -1.30 13.00 11.77
C VAL A 124 -1.03 14.49 11.97
N LEU A 125 0.21 14.94 11.85
CA LEU A 125 0.54 16.38 11.90
C LEU A 125 -0.20 17.15 10.81
N LEU A 126 -0.18 16.66 9.57
CA LEU A 126 -0.87 17.29 8.46
C LEU A 126 -2.39 17.27 8.64
N ALA A 127 -2.96 16.19 9.19
CA ALA A 127 -4.38 16.12 9.52
C ALA A 127 -4.80 17.22 10.52
N VAL A 128 -3.98 17.51 11.53
CA VAL A 128 -4.22 18.63 12.47
C VAL A 128 -4.13 19.98 11.78
N ILE A 129 -3.20 20.14 10.83
CA ILE A 129 -3.07 21.36 10.02
C ILE A 129 -4.30 21.55 9.12
N ILE A 130 -4.74 20.51 8.41
CA ILE A 130 -5.96 20.53 7.59
C ILE A 130 -7.17 20.89 8.45
N LEU A 131 -7.32 20.26 9.62
CA LEU A 131 -8.39 20.55 10.56
C LEU A 131 -8.39 22.03 10.95
N SER A 132 -7.22 22.56 11.32
CA SER A 132 -7.06 23.95 11.74
C SER A 132 -7.43 24.90 10.60
N ILE A 133 -6.91 24.66 9.38
CA ILE A 133 -7.23 25.48 8.20
C ILE A 133 -8.73 25.52 7.95
N TYR A 134 -9.41 24.36 7.93
CA TYR A 134 -10.85 24.32 7.68
C TYR A 134 -11.67 24.94 8.81
N MET A 135 -11.17 24.93 10.05
CA MET A 135 -11.84 25.57 11.20
C MET A 135 -11.72 27.10 11.18
N PHE A 136 -10.60 27.65 10.68
CA PHE A 136 -10.36 29.11 10.62
C PHE A 136 -10.73 29.76 9.28
N ARG A 137 -10.91 28.98 8.21
CA ARG A 137 -11.31 29.48 6.89
C ARG A 137 -12.77 29.96 6.89
N SER A 138 -13.05 31.01 6.12
CA SER A 138 -14.42 31.40 5.77
C SER A 138 -15.11 30.34 4.91
N THR A 139 -16.39 30.11 5.17
CA THR A 139 -17.22 29.14 4.43
C THR A 139 -17.30 29.60 2.96
N THR A 140 -17.10 28.69 2.01
CA THR A 140 -17.32 29.04 0.60
C THR A 140 -18.82 29.08 0.26
N PRO A 141 -19.24 29.89 -0.73
CA PRO A 141 -20.64 29.94 -1.18
C PRO A 141 -21.21 28.57 -1.54
N GLN A 142 -20.38 27.68 -2.12
CA GLN A 142 -20.76 26.30 -2.47
C GLN A 142 -20.97 25.40 -1.24
N GLN A 143 -20.24 25.65 -0.15
CA GLN A 143 -20.44 24.93 1.11
C GLN A 143 -21.69 25.41 1.84
N GLU A 144 -21.99 26.70 1.78
CA GLU A 144 -23.23 27.28 2.33
C GLU A 144 -24.45 26.77 1.57
N SER A 145 -24.39 26.66 0.24
CA SER A 145 -25.48 26.08 -0.57
C SER A 145 -25.70 24.59 -0.34
N SER A 146 -24.66 23.88 0.11
CA SER A 146 -24.72 22.44 0.40
C SER A 146 -25.19 22.12 1.82
N GLY A 147 -25.48 23.13 2.65
CA GLY A 147 -25.88 22.95 4.05
C GLY A 147 -24.77 22.42 4.97
N LEU A 148 -23.53 22.33 4.48
CA LEU A 148 -22.42 21.72 5.23
C LEU A 148 -21.76 22.78 6.13
N GLY A 149 -22.01 22.68 7.43
CA GLY A 149 -21.36 23.56 8.42
C GLY A 149 -19.83 23.47 8.36
N ARG A 150 -19.15 24.56 8.74
CA ARG A 150 -17.68 24.67 8.72
C ARG A 150 -16.99 23.48 9.39
N SER A 151 -17.39 23.17 10.62
CA SER A 151 -16.82 22.08 11.41
C SER A 151 -17.04 20.71 10.76
N MET A 152 -18.21 20.48 10.17
CA MET A 152 -18.54 19.22 9.49
C MET A 152 -17.60 18.98 8.31
N SER A 153 -17.39 20.00 7.47
CA SER A 153 -16.48 19.90 6.33
C SER A 153 -15.03 19.63 6.75
N ALA A 154 -14.61 20.20 7.88
CA ALA A 154 -13.28 19.98 8.45
C ALA A 154 -13.12 18.51 8.85
N TYR A 155 -14.07 17.96 9.61
CA TYR A 155 -14.03 16.56 10.03
C TYR A 155 -14.09 15.59 8.85
N VAL A 156 -14.99 15.82 7.88
CA VAL A 156 -15.09 14.96 6.69
C VAL A 156 -13.78 14.96 5.91
N THR A 157 -13.19 16.13 5.64
CA THR A 157 -11.93 16.21 4.89
C THR A 157 -10.79 15.49 5.60
N VAL A 158 -10.67 15.67 6.92
CA VAL A 158 -9.63 15.03 7.73
C VAL A 158 -9.82 13.52 7.83
N VAL A 159 -11.05 13.04 8.01
CA VAL A 159 -11.35 11.60 8.03
C VAL A 159 -11.08 10.98 6.66
N SER A 160 -11.52 11.63 5.57
CA SER A 160 -11.21 11.20 4.20
C SER A 160 -9.70 11.12 3.97
N PHE A 161 -8.94 12.15 4.39
CA PHE A 161 -7.48 12.17 4.32
C PHE A 161 -6.82 11.02 5.06
N LEU A 162 -7.18 10.80 6.32
CA LEU A 162 -6.61 9.72 7.12
C LEU A 162 -6.98 8.34 6.56
N LEU A 163 -8.19 8.18 6.03
CA LEU A 163 -8.63 6.95 5.40
C LEU A 163 -7.84 6.67 4.11
N GLY A 164 -7.66 7.67 3.24
CA GLY A 164 -6.86 7.56 2.02
C GLY A 164 -5.39 7.23 2.33
N ALA A 165 -4.80 7.90 3.32
CA ALA A 165 -3.44 7.61 3.79
C ALA A 165 -3.31 6.19 4.33
N LEU A 166 -4.28 5.72 5.14
CA LEU A 166 -4.29 4.37 5.68
C LEU A 166 -4.38 3.32 4.56
N CYS A 167 -5.32 3.49 3.62
CA CYS A 167 -5.51 2.56 2.50
C CYS A 167 -4.27 2.53 1.60
N SER A 168 -3.65 3.67 1.29
CA SER A 168 -2.40 3.75 0.52
C SER A 168 -1.27 3.00 1.21
N GLY A 169 -1.14 3.13 2.53
CA GLY A 169 -0.11 2.39 3.27
C GLY A 169 -0.36 0.89 3.37
N ILE A 170 -1.62 0.46 3.43
CA ILE A 170 -1.98 -0.96 3.33
C ILE A 170 -1.62 -1.49 1.94
N ALA A 171 -1.92 -0.74 0.88
CA ALA A 171 -1.58 -1.11 -0.50
C ALA A 171 -0.07 -1.33 -0.66
N GLY A 172 0.75 -0.40 -0.18
CA GLY A 172 2.21 -0.55 -0.20
C GLY A 172 2.71 -1.73 0.64
N TYR A 173 2.15 -1.95 1.83
CA TYR A 173 2.53 -3.10 2.68
C TYR A 173 2.23 -4.44 2.01
N VAL A 174 1.05 -4.59 1.41
CA VAL A 174 0.64 -5.84 0.75
C VAL A 174 1.59 -6.17 -0.41
N GLY A 175 1.95 -5.17 -1.21
CA GLY A 175 2.90 -5.32 -2.31
C GLY A 175 4.26 -5.82 -1.82
N MET A 176 4.85 -5.15 -0.83
CA MET A 176 6.11 -5.60 -0.22
C MET A 176 5.99 -7.02 0.35
N TRP A 177 4.92 -7.28 1.11
CA TRP A 177 4.73 -8.53 1.86
C TRP A 177 4.70 -9.76 0.96
N VAL A 178 4.06 -9.65 -0.22
CA VAL A 178 4.05 -10.75 -1.20
C VAL A 178 5.39 -10.87 -1.91
N SER A 179 6.04 -9.76 -2.28
CA SER A 179 7.32 -9.79 -3.00
C SER A 179 8.40 -10.49 -2.19
N VAL A 180 8.62 -10.10 -0.92
CA VAL A 180 9.64 -10.76 -0.06
C VAL A 180 9.39 -12.25 0.18
N ARG A 181 8.17 -12.75 -0.08
CA ARG A 181 7.83 -14.19 0.02
C ARG A 181 7.86 -14.88 -1.34
N ALA A 182 7.58 -14.17 -2.42
CA ALA A 182 7.58 -14.71 -3.76
C ALA A 182 8.99 -14.86 -4.33
N ASN A 183 9.91 -13.94 -4.03
CA ASN A 183 11.25 -13.89 -4.64
C ASN A 183 12.00 -15.22 -4.50
N VAL A 184 12.07 -15.78 -3.28
CA VAL A 184 12.75 -17.06 -3.03
C VAL A 184 12.09 -18.24 -3.77
N ARG A 185 10.76 -18.20 -3.92
CA ARG A 185 9.99 -19.23 -4.64
C ARG A 185 10.20 -19.15 -6.14
N VAL A 186 10.35 -17.95 -6.69
CA VAL A 186 10.73 -17.72 -8.08
C VAL A 186 12.13 -18.28 -8.32
N SER A 187 13.10 -17.98 -7.46
CA SER A 187 14.47 -18.51 -7.56
C SER A 187 14.52 -20.03 -7.43
N SER A 188 13.77 -20.63 -6.48
CA SER A 188 13.67 -22.09 -6.37
C SER A 188 13.05 -22.73 -7.61
N ALA A 189 12.00 -22.12 -8.18
CA ALA A 189 11.39 -22.60 -9.41
C ALA A 189 12.29 -22.46 -10.63
N ALA A 190 13.12 -21.41 -10.70
CA ALA A 190 14.06 -21.18 -11.81
C ALA A 190 15.09 -22.32 -11.95
N ARG A 191 15.42 -23.01 -10.84
CA ARG A 191 16.26 -24.23 -10.86
C ARG A 191 15.63 -25.40 -11.62
N ARG A 192 14.30 -25.38 -11.80
CA ARG A 192 13.53 -26.47 -12.42
C ARG A 192 12.94 -26.07 -13.76
N SER A 193 12.39 -24.85 -13.87
CA SER A 193 11.77 -24.36 -15.09
C SER A 193 11.58 -22.84 -15.09
N ALA A 194 12.04 -22.18 -16.15
CA ALA A 194 11.75 -20.76 -16.39
C ALA A 194 10.24 -20.47 -16.49
N ARG A 195 9.46 -21.40 -17.05
CA ARG A 195 7.99 -21.26 -17.15
C ARG A 195 7.34 -21.22 -15.77
N GLU A 196 7.81 -22.08 -14.85
CA GLU A 196 7.27 -22.09 -13.48
C GLU A 196 7.68 -20.84 -12.71
N ALA A 197 8.94 -20.42 -12.83
CA ALA A 197 9.42 -19.18 -12.22
C ALA A 197 8.60 -17.96 -12.67
N LEU A 198 8.39 -17.80 -13.97
CA LEU A 198 7.55 -16.74 -14.53
C LEU A 198 6.11 -16.82 -14.04
N GLN A 199 5.54 -18.02 -13.97
CA GLN A 199 4.16 -18.21 -13.48
C GLN A 199 4.00 -17.79 -12.02
N ILE A 200 5.00 -18.06 -11.16
CA ILE A 200 5.01 -17.62 -9.77
C ILE A 200 5.13 -16.11 -9.69
N ALA A 201 6.07 -15.51 -10.42
CA ALA A 201 6.28 -14.06 -10.46
C ALA A 201 5.02 -13.31 -10.90
N VAL A 202 4.42 -13.70 -12.03
CA VAL A 202 3.20 -13.06 -12.56
C VAL A 202 2.02 -13.21 -11.60
N ARG A 203 1.86 -14.37 -10.94
CA ARG A 203 0.76 -14.58 -9.99
C ARG A 203 0.96 -13.79 -8.69
N ALA A 204 2.19 -13.63 -8.22
CA ALA A 204 2.52 -12.79 -7.08
C ALA A 204 2.23 -11.31 -7.38
N GLY A 205 2.67 -10.81 -8.54
CA GLY A 205 2.35 -9.46 -9.01
C GLY A 205 0.85 -9.25 -9.22
N GLY A 206 0.17 -10.26 -9.80
CA GLY A 206 -1.29 -10.25 -9.98
C GLY A 206 -2.05 -10.13 -8.66
N PHE A 207 -1.63 -10.86 -7.61
CA PHE A 207 -2.20 -10.68 -6.27
C PHE A 207 -2.06 -9.22 -5.78
N SER A 208 -0.85 -8.67 -5.86
CA SER A 208 -0.59 -7.27 -5.43
C SER A 208 -1.49 -6.30 -6.19
N ALA A 209 -1.53 -6.39 -7.51
CA ALA A 209 -2.34 -5.51 -8.36
C ALA A 209 -3.84 -5.61 -8.04
N MET A 210 -4.39 -6.82 -7.88
CA MET A 210 -5.80 -7.00 -7.56
C MET A 210 -6.17 -6.41 -6.19
N VAL A 211 -5.28 -6.53 -5.20
CA VAL A 211 -5.51 -5.92 -3.88
C VAL A 211 -5.40 -4.39 -3.94
N VAL A 212 -4.40 -3.85 -4.63
CA VAL A 212 -4.20 -2.39 -4.79
C VAL A 212 -5.41 -1.75 -5.46
N VAL A 213 -5.80 -2.27 -6.63
CA VAL A 213 -6.97 -1.78 -7.40
C VAL A 213 -8.26 -1.99 -6.59
N GLY A 214 -8.44 -3.18 -6.00
CA GLY A 214 -9.61 -3.49 -5.19
C GLY A 214 -9.75 -2.56 -3.99
N LEU A 215 -8.65 -2.23 -3.31
CA LEU A 215 -8.63 -1.33 -2.17
C LEU A 215 -8.92 0.13 -2.57
N ALA A 216 -8.40 0.57 -3.72
CA ALA A 216 -8.70 1.90 -4.25
C ALA A 216 -10.19 2.05 -4.56
N VAL A 217 -10.76 1.12 -5.32
CA VAL A 217 -12.17 1.14 -5.73
C VAL A 217 -13.10 0.99 -4.52
N ILE A 218 -12.88 -0.02 -3.68
CA ILE A 218 -13.74 -0.24 -2.51
C ILE A 218 -13.63 0.91 -1.50
N GLY A 219 -12.44 1.49 -1.32
CA GLY A 219 -12.24 2.60 -0.38
C GLY A 219 -12.98 3.85 -0.82
N VAL A 220 -12.88 4.22 -2.11
CA VAL A 220 -13.64 5.34 -2.68
C VAL A 220 -15.15 5.06 -2.61
N ALA A 221 -15.59 3.85 -2.99
CA ALA A 221 -17.00 3.49 -2.99
C ALA A 221 -17.62 3.43 -1.58
N VAL A 222 -16.89 2.89 -0.59
CA VAL A 222 -17.33 2.88 0.82
C VAL A 222 -17.42 4.31 1.35
N LEU A 223 -16.41 5.15 1.09
CA LEU A 223 -16.43 6.54 1.54
C LEU A 223 -17.58 7.32 0.90
N TYR A 224 -17.78 7.19 -0.42
CA TYR A 224 -18.89 7.79 -1.14
C TYR A 224 -20.24 7.38 -0.55
N SER A 225 -20.47 6.08 -0.39
CA SER A 225 -21.77 5.55 0.07
C SER A 225 -22.04 5.91 1.53
N THR A 226 -20.99 5.92 2.36
CA THR A 226 -21.10 6.33 3.77
C THR A 226 -21.49 7.80 3.88
N LEU A 227 -20.84 8.68 3.10
CA LEU A 227 -21.17 10.10 3.08
C LEU A 227 -22.55 10.36 2.47
N TYR A 228 -22.94 9.61 1.44
CA TYR A 228 -24.27 9.70 0.82
C TYR A 228 -25.38 9.44 1.85
N VAL A 229 -25.29 8.33 2.58
CA VAL A 229 -26.30 7.94 3.58
C VAL A 229 -26.25 8.86 4.81
N TRP A 230 -25.06 9.21 5.29
CA TRP A 230 -24.91 10.00 6.50
C TRP A 230 -25.29 11.47 6.36
N LEU A 231 -25.08 12.05 5.17
CA LEU A 231 -25.49 13.43 4.85
C LEU A 231 -26.89 13.51 4.24
N GLU A 232 -27.60 12.37 4.15
CA GLU A 232 -28.94 12.26 3.55
C GLU A 232 -29.04 12.92 2.17
N VAL A 233 -28.00 12.74 1.35
CA VAL A 233 -27.85 13.39 0.03
C VAL A 233 -29.09 13.13 -0.84
N ASP A 234 -29.52 14.15 -1.59
CA ASP A 234 -30.78 14.23 -2.37
C ASP A 234 -32.09 14.35 -1.55
N SER A 235 -32.02 14.44 -0.22
CA SER A 235 -33.19 14.79 0.60
C SER A 235 -33.48 16.31 0.53
N PRO A 236 -34.74 16.74 0.71
CA PRO A 236 -35.10 18.17 0.66
C PRO A 236 -34.31 18.99 1.69
N GLY A 237 -33.46 19.92 1.21
CA GLY A 237 -32.61 20.77 2.06
C GLY A 237 -31.21 20.21 2.36
N SER A 238 -30.83 19.08 1.76
CA SER A 238 -29.50 18.47 1.87
C SER A 238 -28.59 18.79 0.66
N MET A 239 -27.34 18.31 0.71
CA MET A 239 -26.38 18.39 -0.38
C MET A 239 -26.87 17.61 -1.61
N LYS A 240 -26.59 18.11 -2.81
CA LYS A 240 -26.85 17.41 -4.07
C LYS A 240 -25.78 16.35 -4.35
N VAL A 241 -26.15 15.26 -5.03
CA VAL A 241 -25.18 14.24 -5.49
C VAL A 241 -24.01 14.81 -6.28
N THR A 242 -24.21 15.90 -7.02
CA THR A 242 -23.17 16.50 -7.85
C THR A 242 -22.02 17.12 -7.07
N ASP A 243 -22.25 17.53 -5.82
CA ASP A 243 -21.23 18.14 -4.95
C ASP A 243 -20.50 17.11 -4.06
N LEU A 244 -21.10 15.93 -3.87
CA LEU A 244 -20.54 14.85 -3.03
C LEU A 244 -19.10 14.44 -3.41
N PRO A 245 -18.70 14.33 -4.70
CA PRO A 245 -17.33 13.99 -5.07
C PRO A 245 -16.26 14.95 -4.54
N LEU A 246 -16.61 16.22 -4.28
CA LEU A 246 -15.67 17.20 -3.72
C LEU A 246 -15.23 16.84 -2.30
N LEU A 247 -16.07 16.11 -1.55
CA LEU A 247 -15.74 15.62 -0.21
C LEU A 247 -14.75 14.45 -0.21
N LEU A 248 -14.60 13.78 -1.36
CA LEU A 248 -13.67 12.67 -1.55
C LEU A 248 -12.24 13.15 -1.85
N VAL A 249 -12.04 14.43 -2.19
CA VAL A 249 -10.71 15.00 -2.48
C VAL A 249 -9.74 14.76 -1.32
N GLY A 250 -10.22 14.79 -0.08
CA GLY A 250 -9.40 14.45 1.09
C GLY A 250 -8.78 13.05 0.98
N TYR A 251 -9.53 12.06 0.48
CA TYR A 251 -9.06 10.69 0.30
C TYR A 251 -7.92 10.60 -0.73
N GLY A 252 -8.09 11.25 -1.89
CA GLY A 252 -7.03 11.37 -2.89
C GLY A 252 -5.80 12.05 -2.29
N PHE A 253 -5.98 13.16 -1.59
CA PHE A 253 -4.87 13.87 -0.96
C PHE A 253 -4.10 13.03 0.07
N GLY A 254 -4.80 12.24 0.88
CA GLY A 254 -4.20 11.29 1.82
C GLY A 254 -3.41 10.19 1.11
N ALA A 255 -3.97 9.66 0.02
CA ALA A 255 -3.30 8.67 -0.81
C ALA A 255 -1.99 9.22 -1.41
N SER A 256 -2.04 10.42 -1.99
CA SER A 256 -0.88 11.10 -2.59
C SER A 256 0.18 11.46 -1.57
N PHE A 257 -0.22 11.86 -0.37
CA PHE A 257 0.70 12.14 0.72
C PHE A 257 1.56 10.91 1.06
N VAL A 258 0.94 9.74 1.22
CA VAL A 258 1.67 8.51 1.53
C VAL A 258 2.51 8.04 0.35
N ALA A 259 1.96 8.07 -0.87
CA ALA A 259 2.65 7.66 -2.09
C ALA A 259 3.93 8.50 -2.32
N LEU A 260 3.86 9.82 -2.13
CA LEU A 260 5.01 10.72 -2.26
C LEU A 260 6.19 10.29 -1.39
N PHE A 261 5.97 10.08 -0.10
CA PHE A 261 7.04 9.70 0.82
C PHE A 261 7.47 8.24 0.63
N ALA A 262 6.56 7.35 0.24
CA ALA A 262 6.87 5.96 -0.07
C ALA A 262 7.85 5.88 -1.26
N GLN A 263 7.53 6.58 -2.35
CA GLN A 263 8.34 6.64 -3.58
C GLN A 263 9.69 7.30 -3.36
N LEU A 264 9.72 8.46 -2.71
CA LEU A 264 10.97 9.15 -2.45
C LEU A 264 11.86 8.34 -1.50
N GLY A 265 11.33 7.89 -0.37
CA GLY A 265 12.14 7.16 0.60
C GLY A 265 12.60 5.80 0.07
N GLY A 266 11.69 5.04 -0.55
CA GLY A 266 12.01 3.73 -1.13
C GLY A 266 12.96 3.85 -2.32
N GLY A 267 12.71 4.82 -3.21
CA GLY A 267 13.52 5.12 -4.39
C GLY A 267 14.94 5.56 -4.05
N ILE A 268 15.12 6.43 -3.04
CA ILE A 268 16.45 6.81 -2.56
C ILE A 268 17.19 5.59 -1.99
N TYR A 269 16.50 4.75 -1.20
CA TYR A 269 17.11 3.57 -0.60
C TYR A 269 17.58 2.56 -1.66
N THR A 270 16.70 2.16 -2.59
CA THR A 270 17.06 1.22 -3.67
C THR A 270 18.16 1.78 -4.54
N LYS A 271 18.04 3.01 -5.04
CA LYS A 271 19.03 3.55 -5.99
C LYS A 271 20.38 3.85 -5.37
N ALA A 272 20.44 4.21 -4.09
CA ALA A 272 21.72 4.32 -3.41
C ALA A 272 22.42 2.96 -3.25
N ALA A 273 21.66 1.90 -2.99
CA ALA A 273 22.20 0.55 -2.84
C ALA A 273 22.60 -0.07 -4.18
N ASP A 274 21.72 -0.03 -5.17
CA ASP A 274 21.90 -0.48 -6.56
C ASP A 274 23.18 0.14 -7.18
N VAL A 275 23.24 1.48 -7.23
CA VAL A 275 24.41 2.18 -7.80
C VAL A 275 25.70 1.89 -7.02
N GLY A 276 25.62 1.78 -5.69
CA GLY A 276 26.78 1.46 -4.87
C GLY A 276 27.28 0.03 -5.06
N ALA A 277 26.36 -0.94 -5.17
CA ALA A 277 26.66 -2.35 -5.39
C ALA A 277 27.27 -2.56 -6.77
N ASP A 278 26.64 -1.99 -7.80
CA ASP A 278 27.03 -2.21 -9.19
C ASP A 278 28.36 -1.52 -9.54
N LEU A 279 28.57 -0.27 -9.13
CA LEU A 279 29.82 0.44 -9.46
C LEU A 279 31.03 -0.22 -8.82
N VAL A 280 30.99 -0.46 -7.50
CA VAL A 280 32.13 -1.06 -6.81
C VAL A 280 32.30 -2.52 -7.20
N GLY A 281 31.20 -3.27 -7.31
CA GLY A 281 31.24 -4.69 -7.66
C GLY A 281 31.70 -4.94 -9.10
N LYS A 282 30.93 -4.47 -10.08
CA LYS A 282 31.18 -4.78 -11.50
C LYS A 282 32.33 -3.98 -12.10
N VAL A 283 32.42 -2.69 -11.78
CA VAL A 283 33.35 -1.77 -12.47
C VAL A 283 34.72 -1.74 -11.80
N GLU A 284 34.77 -1.59 -10.47
CA GLU A 284 36.06 -1.48 -9.75
C GLU A 284 36.69 -2.84 -9.44
N GLN A 285 35.89 -3.78 -8.93
CA GLN A 285 36.39 -5.08 -8.47
C GLN A 285 36.25 -6.21 -9.51
N GLY A 286 35.48 -5.99 -10.58
CA GLY A 286 35.26 -6.98 -11.64
C GLY A 286 34.58 -8.26 -11.15
N ILE A 287 33.81 -8.19 -10.06
CA ILE A 287 33.01 -9.31 -9.55
C ILE A 287 31.61 -9.31 -10.20
N PRO A 288 30.93 -10.48 -10.30
CA PRO A 288 29.57 -10.55 -10.82
C PRO A 288 28.58 -9.64 -10.07
N GLU A 289 27.48 -9.32 -10.74
CA GLU A 289 26.28 -8.74 -10.13
C GLU A 289 25.72 -9.65 -9.03
N ASP A 290 25.15 -9.06 -7.98
CA ASP A 290 24.59 -9.77 -6.82
C ASP A 290 25.56 -10.73 -6.12
N ASP A 291 26.86 -10.52 -6.28
CA ASP A 291 27.85 -11.41 -5.68
C ASP A 291 27.83 -11.30 -4.15
N PRO A 292 27.77 -12.43 -3.41
CA PRO A 292 27.65 -12.42 -1.94
C PRO A 292 28.85 -11.80 -1.22
N ARG A 293 29.97 -11.55 -1.91
CA ARG A 293 31.14 -10.82 -1.36
C ARG A 293 30.87 -9.32 -1.24
N ASN A 294 29.93 -8.78 -2.02
CA ASN A 294 29.61 -7.36 -2.01
C ASN A 294 28.62 -7.05 -0.87
N PRO A 295 29.01 -6.22 0.12
CA PRO A 295 28.16 -5.94 1.28
C PRO A 295 26.89 -5.16 0.95
N ALA A 296 26.82 -4.50 -0.22
CA ALA A 296 25.67 -3.72 -0.64
C ALA A 296 24.51 -4.56 -1.20
N VAL A 297 24.74 -5.81 -1.57
CA VAL A 297 23.74 -6.65 -2.27
C VAL A 297 22.48 -6.90 -1.45
N ILE A 298 22.60 -7.11 -0.13
CA ILE A 298 21.41 -7.26 0.72
C ILE A 298 20.59 -5.96 0.76
N ALA A 299 21.26 -4.80 0.80
CA ALA A 299 20.56 -3.52 0.78
C ALA A 299 19.87 -3.28 -0.57
N ASP A 300 20.50 -3.69 -1.66
CA ASP A 300 19.92 -3.60 -3.01
C ASP A 300 18.64 -4.43 -3.13
N LEU A 301 18.72 -5.73 -2.79
CA LEU A 301 17.58 -6.63 -2.81
C LEU A 301 16.48 -6.23 -1.82
N VAL A 302 16.82 -5.62 -0.69
CA VAL A 302 15.83 -4.98 0.21
C VAL A 302 15.18 -3.79 -0.51
N GLY A 303 15.98 -2.98 -1.19
CA GLY A 303 15.59 -1.86 -2.03
C GLY A 303 14.51 -2.21 -3.05
N ASP A 304 14.67 -3.31 -3.79
CA ASP A 304 13.67 -3.78 -4.76
C ASP A 304 12.29 -4.02 -4.12
N ASN A 305 12.27 -4.51 -2.88
CA ASN A 305 11.02 -4.77 -2.18
C ASN A 305 10.37 -3.50 -1.64
N VAL A 306 11.16 -2.54 -1.14
CA VAL A 306 10.64 -1.34 -0.47
C VAL A 306 10.42 -0.17 -1.43
N GLY A 307 11.25 -0.02 -2.45
CA GLY A 307 11.09 0.93 -3.53
C GLY A 307 10.18 0.36 -4.61
N ASP A 308 10.66 -0.63 -5.34
CA ASP A 308 10.01 -1.06 -6.58
C ASP A 308 8.70 -1.81 -6.37
N CYS A 309 8.51 -2.47 -5.22
CA CYS A 309 7.24 -3.13 -4.89
C CYS A 309 6.34 -2.28 -3.98
N ALA A 310 6.82 -1.88 -2.79
CA ALA A 310 5.98 -1.18 -1.83
C ALA A 310 5.57 0.21 -2.32
N ALA A 311 6.52 0.99 -2.85
CA ALA A 311 6.22 2.34 -3.30
C ALA A 311 5.35 2.34 -4.56
N ARG A 312 5.56 1.39 -5.48
CA ARG A 312 4.68 1.22 -6.65
C ARG A 312 3.26 0.81 -6.28
N GLY A 313 3.09 -0.01 -5.25
CA GLY A 313 1.76 -0.32 -4.71
C GLY A 313 1.01 0.92 -4.23
N ALA A 314 1.70 1.81 -3.51
CA ALA A 314 1.13 3.08 -3.05
C ALA A 314 0.89 4.10 -4.19
N ASP A 315 1.81 4.16 -5.16
CA ASP A 315 1.74 4.97 -6.39
C ASP A 315 0.49 4.62 -7.22
N LEU A 316 0.33 3.34 -7.54
CA LEU A 316 -0.82 2.89 -8.34
C LEU A 316 -2.14 3.08 -7.60
N PHE A 317 -2.17 2.86 -6.28
CA PHE A 317 -3.35 3.14 -5.46
C PHE A 317 -3.75 4.62 -5.56
N GLU A 318 -2.77 5.51 -5.40
CA GLU A 318 -2.95 6.97 -5.48
C GLU A 318 -3.53 7.38 -6.83
N SER A 319 -2.90 6.95 -7.92
CA SER A 319 -3.29 7.40 -9.25
C SER A 319 -4.69 6.92 -9.62
N ILE A 320 -5.01 5.66 -9.32
CA ILE A 320 -6.36 5.10 -9.54
C ILE A 320 -7.41 5.87 -8.71
N ALA A 321 -7.13 6.13 -7.43
CA ALA A 321 -8.05 6.88 -6.57
C ALA A 321 -8.25 8.31 -7.09
N ALA A 322 -7.16 9.00 -7.44
CA ALA A 322 -7.20 10.37 -7.94
C ALA A 322 -7.95 10.48 -9.27
N GLU A 323 -7.75 9.54 -10.20
CA GLU A 323 -8.45 9.50 -11.49
C GLU A 323 -9.95 9.27 -11.31
N ILE A 324 -10.36 8.30 -10.48
CA ILE A 324 -11.77 8.03 -10.17
C ILE A 324 -12.43 9.29 -9.57
N ILE A 325 -11.81 9.89 -8.56
CA ILE A 325 -12.35 11.08 -7.89
C ILE A 325 -12.42 12.26 -8.87
N SER A 326 -11.41 12.46 -9.70
CA SER A 326 -11.37 13.53 -10.72
C SER A 326 -12.48 13.36 -11.74
N ALA A 327 -12.71 12.13 -12.23
CA ALA A 327 -13.80 11.82 -13.15
C ALA A 327 -15.17 12.09 -12.52
N MET A 328 -15.36 11.74 -11.24
CA MET A 328 -16.60 12.02 -10.51
C MET A 328 -16.85 13.52 -10.36
N ILE A 329 -15.83 14.32 -10.01
CA ILE A 329 -15.93 15.77 -9.88
C ILE A 329 -16.27 16.42 -11.22
N LEU A 330 -15.60 16.00 -12.30
CA LEU A 330 -15.88 16.50 -13.64
C LEU A 330 -17.30 16.17 -14.07
N GLY A 331 -17.74 14.92 -13.87
CA GLY A 331 -19.10 14.47 -14.16
C GLY A 331 -20.16 15.27 -13.40
N GLY A 332 -19.97 15.48 -12.09
CA GLY A 332 -20.85 16.31 -11.27
C GLY A 332 -20.92 17.75 -11.78
N THR A 333 -19.77 18.37 -12.04
CA THR A 333 -19.67 19.75 -12.55
C THR A 333 -20.35 19.91 -13.92
N MET A 334 -20.17 18.94 -14.81
CA MET A 334 -20.81 18.95 -16.14
C MET A 334 -22.33 18.78 -16.03
N ALA A 335 -22.81 17.89 -15.17
CA ALA A 335 -24.24 17.71 -14.91
C ALA A 335 -24.89 18.99 -14.39
N GLN A 336 -24.22 19.71 -13.48
CA GLN A 336 -24.69 21.02 -12.98
C GLN A 336 -24.77 22.05 -14.11
N ARG A 337 -23.72 22.17 -14.93
CA ARG A 337 -23.71 23.10 -16.08
C ARG A 337 -24.78 22.80 -17.12
N CYS A 338 -25.07 21.53 -17.36
CA CYS A 338 -26.09 21.09 -18.31
C CYS A 338 -27.51 21.06 -17.72
N LYS A 339 -27.68 21.34 -16.42
CA LYS A 339 -28.97 21.28 -15.69
C LYS A 339 -29.64 19.89 -15.73
N ILE A 340 -28.85 18.83 -15.66
CA ILE A 340 -29.32 17.42 -15.67
C ILE A 340 -29.31 16.82 -14.25
N GLU A 341 -29.35 17.65 -13.22
CA GLU A 341 -29.16 17.25 -11.81
C GLU A 341 -30.28 16.36 -11.23
N GLY A 342 -31.25 15.88 -12.03
CA GLY A 342 -32.40 15.10 -11.57
C GLY A 342 -33.08 14.22 -12.62
N MET A 343 -32.32 13.74 -13.63
CA MET A 343 -32.76 12.64 -14.51
C MET A 343 -32.26 11.30 -13.98
#